data_AF-A0A165IHI8-F1
#
_entry.id   AF-A0A165IHI8-F1
#
_cell.length_a   1.000
_cell.length_b   1.000
_cell.length_c   1.000
_cell.angle_alpha   90.00
_cell.angle_beta   90.00
_cell.angle_gamma   90.00
#
_symmetry.space_group_name_H-M   'P 1'
#
loop_
_entity.id
_entity.type
_entity.pdbx_description
1 polymer ?
#
loop_
_entity_poly.entity_id
_entity_poly.type
_entity_poly.pdbx_seq_one_letter_code
_entity_poly.pdbx_strand_id
1 'polypeptide(L)'
;MDSTTPGIQEPFDLIRLSLSERVFVKLRGDRELTGVLHAYDGHMNLILSDVEETIMIVDHPYEAPEGQSTVNVAKRKMEMLFVRGDGVILVSSSQTHPRIHSYRTYCTRSHLHPGHEKITANISYGADFAALRQSLSSSRLPVP
;
A
#
# COMPACT_ATOMS: atom_id res chain seq x y z
N MET A 1 -16.36 26.04 -29.37
CA MET A 1 -16.75 24.78 -28.71
C MET A 1 -15.47 24.00 -28.56
N ASP A 2 -14.82 24.13 -27.41
CA ASP A 2 -13.57 23.41 -27.17
C ASP A 2 -13.92 22.09 -26.48
N SER A 3 -13.60 20.99 -27.16
CA SER A 3 -13.81 19.63 -26.71
C SER A 3 -12.69 19.26 -25.74
N THR A 4 -12.75 19.77 -24.52
CA THR A 4 -11.77 19.44 -23.48
C THR A 4 -12.08 18.03 -22.99
N THR A 5 -11.31 17.05 -23.48
CA THR A 5 -11.12 15.79 -22.76
C THR A 5 -10.81 16.18 -21.31
N PRO A 6 -11.51 15.67 -20.28
CA PRO A 6 -11.15 15.95 -18.89
C PRO A 6 -9.81 15.26 -18.61
N GLY A 7 -8.74 15.88 -19.07
CA GLY A 7 -7.38 15.49 -18.78
C GLY A 7 -7.23 15.60 -17.27
N ILE A 8 -6.81 14.50 -16.65
CA ILE A 8 -6.42 14.45 -15.24
C ILE A 8 -5.35 15.53 -15.05
N GLN A 9 -5.75 16.70 -14.53
CA GLN A 9 -4.84 17.85 -14.39
C GLN A 9 -4.10 17.79 -13.05
N GLU A 10 -4.72 17.22 -12.02
CA GLU A 10 -4.14 17.09 -10.70
C GLU A 10 -4.28 15.66 -10.14
N PRO A 11 -3.31 15.19 -9.32
CA PRO A 11 -3.36 13.85 -8.72
C PRO A 11 -4.62 13.61 -7.86
N PHE A 12 -5.26 14.67 -7.34
CA PHE A 12 -6.53 14.58 -6.62
C PHE A 12 -7.75 14.42 -7.52
N ASP A 13 -7.65 14.67 -8.83
CA ASP A 13 -8.77 14.49 -9.73
C ASP A 13 -9.14 13.02 -9.90
N LEU A 14 -8.18 12.11 -9.73
CA LEU A 14 -8.46 10.67 -9.76
C LEU A 14 -9.33 10.21 -8.58
N ILE A 15 -9.09 10.72 -7.37
CA ILE A 15 -9.93 10.36 -6.21
C ILE A 15 -11.31 11.03 -6.27
N ARG A 16 -11.40 12.21 -6.90
CA ARG A 16 -12.69 12.86 -7.20
C ARG A 16 -13.58 11.97 -8.05
N LEU A 17 -13.01 11.36 -9.08
CA LEU A 17 -13.72 10.46 -9.98
C LEU A 17 -14.18 9.18 -9.29
N SER A 18 -13.53 8.77 -8.19
CA SER A 18 -13.91 7.57 -7.42
C SER A 18 -14.94 7.83 -6.31
N LEU A 19 -15.51 9.04 -6.20
CA LEU A 19 -16.61 9.29 -5.26
C LEU A 19 -17.83 8.42 -5.60
N SER A 20 -18.44 7.83 -4.58
CA SER A 20 -19.53 6.85 -4.65
C SER A 20 -19.16 5.51 -5.32
N GLU A 21 -17.89 5.30 -5.64
CA GLU A 21 -17.38 4.04 -6.17
C GLU A 21 -16.66 3.23 -5.09
N ARG A 22 -16.51 1.93 -5.35
CA ARG A 22 -15.71 1.06 -4.49
C ARG A 22 -14.22 1.29 -4.76
N VAL A 23 -13.48 1.54 -3.68
CA VAL A 23 -12.05 1.79 -3.68
C VAL A 23 -11.32 0.76 -2.83
N PHE A 24 -10.07 0.51 -3.19
CA PHE A 24 -9.09 -0.20 -2.38
C PHE A 24 -8.17 0.84 -1.72
N VAL A 25 -7.92 0.69 -0.43
CA VAL A 25 -7.07 1.57 0.36
C VAL A 25 -6.02 0.74 1.09
N LYS A 26 -4.74 1.03 0.85
CA LYS A 26 -3.64 0.49 1.65
C LYS A 26 -3.29 1.44 2.77
N LEU A 27 -3.30 0.93 3.99
CA LEU A 27 -2.86 1.63 5.18
C LEU A 27 -1.48 1.13 5.62
N ARG A 28 -0.81 1.94 6.44
CA ARG A 28 0.37 1.50 7.20
C ARG A 28 0.01 0.34 8.13
N GLY A 29 1.00 -0.50 8.44
CA GLY A 29 0.86 -1.64 9.35
C GLY A 29 0.14 -2.83 8.75
N ASP A 30 0.34 -3.09 7.45
CA ASP A 30 -0.18 -4.26 6.74
C ASP A 30 -1.71 -4.42 6.80
N ARG A 31 -2.40 -3.28 6.83
CA ARG A 31 -3.86 -3.17 6.80
C ARG A 31 -4.34 -2.71 5.45
N GLU A 32 -5.41 -3.33 4.98
CA GLU A 32 -6.06 -3.05 3.70
C GLU A 32 -7.55 -2.89 3.92
N LEU A 33 -8.15 -1.91 3.23
CA LEU A 33 -9.58 -1.66 3.25
C LEU A 33 -10.13 -1.73 1.83
N THR A 34 -11.31 -2.30 1.68
CA THR A 34 -12.12 -2.18 0.46
C THR A 34 -13.50 -1.68 0.84
N GLY A 35 -13.95 -0.55 0.29
CA GLY A 35 -15.23 0.07 0.66
C GLY A 35 -15.68 1.10 -0.37
N VAL A 36 -16.88 1.64 -0.23
CA VAL A 36 -17.41 2.70 -1.09
C VAL A 36 -16.99 4.06 -0.54
N LEU A 37 -16.36 4.90 -1.37
CA LEU A 37 -15.88 6.21 -0.96
C LEU A 37 -17.00 7.25 -0.95
N HIS A 38 -17.35 7.77 0.22
CA HIS A 38 -18.38 8.82 0.34
C HIS A 38 -17.80 10.23 0.36
N ALA A 39 -16.65 10.43 1.01
CA ALA A 39 -16.02 11.72 1.12
C ALA A 39 -14.52 11.59 1.32
N TYR A 40 -13.79 12.63 0.92
CA TYR A 40 -12.37 12.81 1.19
C TYR A 40 -12.05 14.30 1.38
N ASP A 41 -10.87 14.61 1.92
CA ASP A 41 -10.37 15.98 2.05
C ASP A 41 -8.90 16.10 1.57
N GLY A 42 -8.32 17.30 1.69
CA GLY A 42 -6.93 17.57 1.27
C GLY A 42 -5.86 16.84 2.10
N HIS A 43 -6.22 16.28 3.26
CA HIS A 43 -5.33 15.44 4.06
C HIS A 43 -5.47 13.96 3.73
N MET A 44 -6.37 13.59 2.81
CA MET A 44 -6.75 12.20 2.52
C MET A 44 -7.42 11.50 3.71
N ASN A 45 -8.10 12.25 4.59
CA ASN A 45 -9.09 11.62 5.46
C ASN A 45 -10.23 11.09 4.59
N LEU A 46 -10.76 9.91 4.89
CA LEU A 46 -11.78 9.24 4.07
C LEU A 46 -13.00 8.85 4.91
N ILE A 47 -14.18 8.95 4.30
CA ILE A 47 -15.40 8.31 4.78
C ILE A 47 -15.72 7.16 3.84
N LEU A 48 -15.74 5.93 4.36
CA LEU A 48 -16.02 4.73 3.61
C LEU A 48 -17.28 4.04 4.16
N SER A 49 -18.07 3.43 3.27
CA SER A 49 -19.13 2.48 3.65
C SER A 49 -18.88 1.08 3.08
N ASP A 50 -19.66 0.10 3.56
CA ASP A 50 -19.59 -1.31 3.14
C ASP A 50 -18.14 -1.83 3.12
N VAL A 51 -17.43 -1.56 4.22
CA VAL A 51 -16.00 -1.73 4.35
C VAL A 51 -15.66 -3.17 4.73
N GLU A 52 -14.77 -3.78 3.97
CA GLU A 52 -14.04 -4.99 4.35
C GLU A 52 -12.60 -4.62 4.68
N GLU A 53 -12.22 -4.81 5.95
CA GLU A 53 -10.86 -4.70 6.44
C GLU A 53 -10.16 -6.05 6.37
N THR A 54 -8.91 -6.03 5.91
CA THR A 54 -8.00 -7.18 5.91
C THR A 54 -6.72 -6.79 6.64
N ILE A 55 -6.36 -7.56 7.68
CA ILE A 55 -5.13 -7.39 8.46
C ILE A 55 -4.25 -8.61 8.21
N MET A 56 -3.03 -8.38 7.70
CA MET A 56 -2.06 -9.43 7.45
C MET A 56 -1.17 -9.59 8.69
N ILE A 57 -1.26 -10.74 9.36
CA ILE A 57 -0.46 -11.10 10.53
C ILE A 57 0.60 -12.09 10.07
N VAL A 58 1.88 -11.73 10.17
CA VAL A 58 2.98 -12.61 9.78
C VAL A 58 3.62 -13.20 11.03
N ASP A 59 3.29 -14.45 11.31
CA ASP A 59 3.93 -15.18 12.40
C ASP A 59 5.30 -15.68 11.92
N HIS A 60 6.34 -15.32 12.66
CA HIS A 60 7.69 -15.90 12.51
C HIS A 60 7.89 -16.86 13.69
N PRO A 61 7.49 -18.12 13.58
CA PRO A 61 7.81 -19.10 14.61
C PRO A 61 9.34 -19.21 14.73
N TYR A 62 9.86 -18.98 15.93
CA TYR A 62 11.29 -19.02 16.26
C TYR A 62 11.93 -20.40 16.04
N GLU A 63 11.14 -21.45 15.82
CA GLU A 63 11.56 -22.86 15.75
C GLU A 63 11.19 -23.56 14.43
N ALA A 64 10.76 -22.83 13.40
CA ALA A 64 10.49 -23.45 12.10
C ALA A 64 11.76 -23.53 11.24
N PRO A 65 11.98 -24.64 10.50
CA PRO A 65 13.05 -24.72 9.52
C PRO A 65 12.92 -23.59 8.47
N GLU A 66 14.05 -23.08 8.01
CA GLU A 66 14.15 -21.90 7.14
C GLU A 66 13.14 -21.97 5.97
N GLY A 67 12.19 -21.02 5.95
CA GLY A 67 11.31 -20.80 4.80
C GLY A 67 9.80 -20.93 5.03
N GLN A 68 9.32 -21.31 6.21
CA GLN A 68 7.88 -21.40 6.50
C GLN A 68 7.39 -20.25 7.38
N SER A 69 7.17 -19.09 6.76
CA SER A 69 6.34 -18.02 7.35
C SER A 69 4.87 -18.32 7.06
N THR A 70 4.05 -18.46 8.09
CA THR A 70 2.59 -18.55 7.93
C THR A 70 1.99 -17.15 7.99
N VAL A 71 1.30 -16.76 6.91
CA VAL A 71 0.56 -15.49 6.86
C VAL A 71 -0.88 -15.75 7.27
N ASN A 72 -1.26 -15.26 8.44
CA ASN A 72 -2.61 -15.29 8.94
C ASN A 72 -3.35 -14.02 8.50
N VAL A 73 -4.58 -14.17 7.98
CA VAL A 73 -5.37 -13.06 7.45
C VAL A 73 -6.63 -12.90 8.30
N ALA A 74 -6.72 -11.81 9.05
CA ALA A 74 -7.93 -11.45 9.78
C ALA A 74 -8.80 -10.51 8.93
N LYS A 75 -10.09 -10.85 8.76
CA LYS A 75 -11.05 -10.03 8.00
C LYS A 75 -12.19 -9.53 8.87
N ARG A 76 -12.57 -8.27 8.71
CA ARG A 76 -13.69 -7.65 9.42
C ARG A 76 -14.54 -6.82 8.47
N LYS A 77 -15.87 -6.84 8.67
CA LYS A 77 -16.80 -5.98 7.94
C LYS A 77 -17.33 -4.87 8.83
N MET A 78 -17.50 -3.68 8.25
CA MET A 78 -18.04 -2.49 8.92
C MET A 78 -18.97 -1.75 7.96
N GLU A 79 -20.10 -1.27 8.46
CA GLU A 79 -21.06 -0.52 7.63
C GLU A 79 -20.53 0.85 7.24
N MET A 80 -19.90 1.56 8.19
CA MET A 80 -19.31 2.88 8.00
C MET A 80 -17.97 2.98 8.75
N LEU A 81 -16.97 3.62 8.12
CA LEU A 81 -15.65 3.82 8.70
C LEU A 81 -15.08 5.19 8.33
N PHE A 82 -14.63 5.94 9.35
CA PHE A 82 -13.76 7.10 9.17
C PHE A 82 -12.30 6.65 9.18
N VAL A 83 -11.54 7.07 8.18
CA VAL A 83 -10.10 6.78 8.04
C VAL A 83 -9.33 8.09 8.08
N ARG A 84 -8.29 8.13 8.92
CA ARG A 84 -7.39 9.29 9.02
C ARG A 84 -6.30 9.22 7.95
N GLY A 85 -6.05 10.34 7.27
CA GLY A 85 -5.14 10.42 6.13
C GLY A 85 -3.67 10.14 6.43
N ASP A 86 -3.21 10.38 7.66
CA ASP A 86 -1.81 10.10 8.07
C ASP A 86 -1.38 8.64 7.83
N GLY A 87 -2.33 7.70 7.87
CA GLY A 87 -2.08 6.27 7.69
C GLY A 87 -2.24 5.78 6.25
N VAL A 88 -2.77 6.60 5.34
CA VAL A 88 -3.07 6.22 3.95
C VAL A 88 -1.78 6.21 3.13
N ILE A 89 -1.52 5.10 2.45
CA ILE A 89 -0.38 4.94 1.54
C ILE A 89 -0.83 5.02 0.08
N LEU A 90 -1.93 4.35 -0.23
CA LEU A 90 -2.46 4.22 -1.59
C LEU A 90 -3.98 4.19 -1.57
N VAL A 91 -4.60 4.85 -2.54
CA VAL A 91 -6.02 4.68 -2.89
C VAL A 91 -6.09 4.32 -4.38
N SER A 92 -6.88 3.30 -4.73
CA SER A 92 -7.10 2.89 -6.12
C SER A 92 -8.53 2.45 -6.36
N SER A 93 -9.06 2.63 -7.57
CA SER A 93 -10.39 2.12 -7.94
C SER A 93 -10.40 0.58 -7.92
N SER A 94 -11.47 -0.04 -7.41
CA SER A 94 -11.53 -1.50 -7.30
C SER A 94 -11.56 -2.22 -8.66
N GLN A 95 -11.89 -1.50 -9.74
CA GLN A 95 -11.98 -2.03 -11.10
C GLN A 95 -10.61 -2.24 -11.77
N THR A 96 -9.57 -1.55 -11.26
CA THR A 96 -8.19 -1.65 -11.78
C THR A 96 -7.31 -2.62 -11.00
N HIS A 97 -7.91 -3.53 -10.21
CA HIS A 97 -7.16 -4.47 -9.38
C HIS A 97 -7.19 -5.91 -9.93
N PRO A 98 -6.58 -6.22 -11.09
CA PRO A 98 -6.23 -7.59 -11.39
C PRO A 98 -5.03 -7.97 -10.52
N ARG A 99 -5.29 -8.72 -9.44
CA ARG A 99 -4.28 -9.55 -8.73
C ARG A 99 -3.05 -8.84 -8.12
N ILE A 100 -3.16 -7.62 -7.58
CA ILE A 100 -2.05 -7.02 -6.80
C ILE A 100 -2.30 -7.24 -5.30
N HIS A 101 -2.38 -8.49 -4.85
CA HIS A 101 -2.68 -8.86 -3.45
C HIS A 101 -1.45 -8.85 -2.51
N SER A 102 -0.27 -8.46 -2.99
CA SER A 102 0.92 -8.40 -2.14
C SER A 102 1.97 -7.53 -2.80
N TYR A 103 2.03 -6.25 -2.42
CA TYR A 103 3.26 -5.50 -2.52
C TYR A 103 3.84 -5.34 -1.12
N ARG A 104 5.04 -5.89 -0.89
CA ARG A 104 5.79 -5.71 0.35
C ARG A 104 6.89 -4.69 0.09
N THR A 105 6.90 -3.60 0.86
CA THR A 105 8.03 -2.69 0.89
C THR A 105 8.93 -3.10 2.06
N TYR A 106 10.17 -3.49 1.78
CA TYR A 106 11.16 -3.79 2.82
C TYR A 106 12.47 -3.08 2.54
N CYS A 107 13.06 -2.51 3.60
CA CYS A 107 14.37 -1.88 3.54
C CYS A 107 15.45 -2.90 3.90
N THR A 108 16.34 -3.22 2.96
CA THR A 108 17.54 -4.03 3.25
C THR A 108 18.72 -3.12 3.50
N ARG A 109 19.36 -3.29 4.65
CA ARG A 109 20.61 -2.62 5.04
C ARG A 109 21.78 -3.50 4.62
N SER A 110 22.65 -3.02 3.74
CA SER A 110 23.89 -3.72 3.37
C SER A 110 25.11 -2.87 3.67
N HIS A 111 26.12 -3.51 4.28
CA HIS A 111 27.43 -2.91 4.52
C HIS A 111 28.32 -3.18 3.31
N LEU A 112 28.69 -2.12 2.59
CA LEU A 112 29.56 -2.23 1.42
C LEU A 112 31.04 -2.16 1.81
N HIS A 113 31.37 -1.36 2.84
CA HIS A 113 32.70 -1.19 3.45
C HIS A 113 32.57 -0.69 4.91
N PRO A 114 33.62 -0.79 5.76
CA PRO A 114 33.63 -0.17 7.08
C PRO A 114 33.32 1.33 6.96
N GLY A 115 32.29 1.81 7.67
CA GLY A 115 31.86 3.21 7.63
C GLY A 115 30.86 3.60 6.52
N HIS A 116 30.49 2.68 5.61
CA HIS A 116 29.52 2.95 4.54
C HIS A 116 28.31 2.02 4.61
N GLU A 117 27.14 2.63 4.76
CA GLU A 117 25.86 1.94 4.81
C GLU A 117 25.02 2.24 3.57
N LYS A 118 24.52 1.18 2.92
CA LYS A 118 23.55 1.30 1.83
C LYS A 118 22.18 0.81 2.32
N ILE A 119 21.22 1.71 2.38
CA ILE A 119 19.81 1.37 2.60
C ILE A 119 19.15 1.24 1.24
N THR A 120 18.65 0.03 0.94
CA THR A 120 17.93 -0.24 -0.31
C THR A 120 16.47 -0.48 0.01
N ALA A 121 15.57 0.38 -0.48
CA ALA A 121 14.13 0.13 -0.44
C ALA A 121 13.79 -0.83 -1.59
N ASN A 122 13.26 -2.00 -1.25
CA ASN A 122 12.79 -2.98 -2.23
C ASN A 122 11.27 -3.01 -2.17
N ILE A 123 10.64 -2.97 -3.35
CA ILE A 123 9.22 -3.26 -3.50
C ILE A 123 9.13 -4.64 -4.16
N SER A 124 8.49 -5.59 -3.48
CA SER A 124 8.28 -6.94 -4.00
C SER A 124 6.81 -7.13 -4.32
N TYR A 125 6.52 -7.54 -5.56
CA TYR A 125 5.17 -7.79 -6.04
C TYR A 125 4.93 -9.30 -6.20
N GLY A 126 3.83 -9.83 -5.62
CA GLY A 126 3.22 -11.10 -6.02
C GLY A 126 3.44 -12.32 -5.11
N ALA A 127 2.45 -13.23 -5.16
CA ALA A 127 2.38 -14.52 -4.45
C ALA A 127 2.94 -15.70 -5.27
N ASP A 128 3.42 -15.46 -6.49
CA ASP A 128 4.16 -16.42 -7.31
C ASP A 128 5.62 -16.00 -7.40
N PHE A 129 6.53 -16.97 -7.28
CA PHE A 129 8.00 -16.89 -7.20
C PHE A 129 8.70 -16.27 -8.44
N ALA A 130 8.27 -15.10 -8.91
CA ALA A 130 8.95 -14.32 -9.94
C ALA A 130 8.96 -12.83 -9.54
N ALA A 131 9.80 -12.51 -8.57
CA ALA A 131 9.95 -11.15 -8.03
C ALA A 131 10.45 -10.17 -9.11
N LEU A 132 9.57 -9.30 -9.61
CA LEU A 132 10.00 -8.10 -10.34
C LEU A 132 10.57 -7.10 -9.32
N ARG A 133 11.89 -7.11 -9.15
CA ARG A 133 12.60 -6.26 -8.18
C ARG A 133 12.87 -4.87 -8.78
N GLN A 134 12.06 -3.87 -8.43
CA GLN A 134 12.47 -2.47 -8.60
C GLN A 134 13.24 -2.02 -7.36
N SER A 135 14.53 -1.72 -7.54
CA SER A 135 15.42 -1.23 -6.49
C SER A 135 15.69 0.26 -6.73
N LEU A 136 15.24 1.11 -5.81
CA LEU A 136 15.68 2.50 -5.74
C LEU A 136 16.79 2.58 -4.69
N SER A 137 18.02 2.81 -5.15
CA SER A 137 19.17 2.97 -4.25
C SER A 137 19.45 4.45 -3.99
N SER A 138 19.41 4.86 -2.73
CA SER A 138 19.95 6.15 -2.29
C SER A 138 21.22 5.89 -1.48
N SER A 139 22.33 6.49 -1.91
CA SER A 139 23.56 6.57 -1.12
C SER A 139 23.48 7.78 -0.19
N ARG A 140 23.46 7.57 1.14
CA ARG A 140 23.72 8.67 2.08
C ARG A 140 25.23 8.79 2.31
N LEU A 141 25.70 10.03 2.26
CA LEU A 141 27.05 10.43 2.70
C LEU A 141 27.18 10.23 4.23
N PRO A 142 28.41 10.04 4.75
CA PRO A 142 28.64 9.73 6.16
C PRO A 142 28.06 10.82 7.07
N VAL A 143 27.40 10.38 8.15
CA VAL A 143 27.02 11.23 9.29
C VAL A 143 28.28 11.41 10.14
N PRO A 144 28.58 12.64 10.62
CA PRO A 144 29.81 12.94 11.37
C PRO A 144 29.96 12.14 12.67
#